data_AF-A0A5E4DF10-F1
#
_entry.id   AF-A0A5E4DF10-F1
#
_cell.length_a   1.000
_cell.length_b   1.000
_cell.length_c   1.000
_cell.angle_alpha   90.00
_cell.angle_beta   90.00
_cell.angle_gamma   90.00
#
_symmetry.space_group_name_H-M   'P 1'
#
loop_
_entity.id
_entity.type
_entity.pdbx_description
1 polymer ?
#
loop_
_entity_poly.entity_id
_entity_poly.type
_entity_poly.pdbx_seq_one_letter_code
_entity_poly.pdbx_strand_id
1 'polypeptide(L)'
;MIRLEIDTIKNQNQEKEKKYLEDVEIANEKNDNLQKTIKLNEETFTTTVLQYNGQLSILTAQNTMLNSKLENEKQNKERLEIEVESYRSRLAAAIHDYDESQASKRDLELAFQRSRDECFRLQDKMNFSISNLKDNNEILSQQLSKAERKFNSLEIELHHTKDALREKTLVLEQVQRDLNQTQGQMKEIECMYQNEQCKVNKYVGKQESLEERLSQLQSENTLLRQQLDDAQNKADNKEKTVINIQDQFHDIVKKLQSESKKQNLMLEDRNKELINECNHLKERLYQYENEKAEREAVVRQLQQELADTLKKQSMSEASLEVSSRYRISLEDETQDLKKKLAQIRSQLQEAEDQHTEAAQCVEKMQDHLQKLEIQNSKLKDTIKKQTGKIEQLQKNLLSANLSEDDKEQLKKLTELKQSLEYTLDQEKKKNGKLEKELTGFKKLLKMTKTKLNKYENGEFSFHEDLKNSSFEMDIPINMLIYK
;
A
#
# COMPACT_ATOMS: atom_id res chain seq x y z
N MET A 1 -255.64 -161.12 -59.25
CA MET A 1 -254.65 -161.52 -58.22
C MET A 1 -253.37 -161.93 -58.93
N ILE A 2 -252.20 -161.54 -58.42
CA ILE A 2 -250.85 -162.03 -58.78
C ILE A 2 -250.35 -161.68 -60.19
N ARG A 3 -251.05 -162.03 -61.28
CA ARG A 3 -250.43 -162.02 -62.62
C ARG A 3 -250.06 -160.63 -63.17
N LEU A 4 -250.78 -159.57 -62.79
CA LEU A 4 -250.52 -158.20 -63.25
C LEU A 4 -249.33 -157.51 -62.54
N GLU A 5 -248.99 -157.95 -61.32
CA GLU A 5 -247.93 -157.30 -60.51
C GLU A 5 -246.53 -157.75 -60.95
N ILE A 6 -246.41 -158.99 -61.44
CA ILE A 6 -245.13 -159.58 -61.88
C ILE A 6 -244.57 -158.89 -63.13
N ASP A 7 -245.42 -158.62 -64.13
CA ASP A 7 -244.98 -158.00 -65.39
C ASP A 7 -244.48 -156.55 -65.20
N THR A 8 -244.99 -155.84 -64.19
CA THR A 8 -244.55 -154.47 -63.85
C THR A 8 -243.12 -154.46 -63.31
N ILE A 9 -242.78 -155.40 -62.42
CA ILE A 9 -241.43 -155.54 -61.84
C ILE A 9 -240.41 -155.95 -62.91
N LYS A 10 -240.80 -156.82 -63.85
CA LYS A 10 -239.91 -157.30 -64.91
C LYS A 10 -239.43 -156.15 -65.82
N ASN A 11 -240.34 -155.28 -66.25
CA ASN A 11 -239.98 -154.12 -67.08
C ASN A 11 -238.98 -153.18 -66.38
N GLN A 12 -239.23 -152.86 -65.10
CA GLN A 12 -238.33 -152.00 -64.33
C GLN A 12 -236.89 -152.54 -64.20
N ASN A 13 -236.70 -153.86 -64.26
CA ASN A 13 -235.35 -154.43 -64.20
C ASN A 13 -234.63 -154.38 -65.55
N GLN A 14 -235.31 -154.61 -66.68
CA GLN A 14 -234.68 -154.44 -68.00
C GLN A 14 -234.30 -152.97 -68.27
N GLU A 15 -235.11 -152.02 -67.80
CA GLU A 15 -234.85 -150.59 -67.94
C GLU A 15 -233.63 -150.14 -67.10
N LYS A 16 -233.45 -150.70 -65.89
CA LYS A 16 -232.23 -150.53 -65.09
C LYS A 16 -231.00 -151.18 -65.73
N GLU A 17 -231.13 -152.40 -66.23
CA GLU A 17 -230.02 -153.16 -66.83
C GLU A 17 -229.47 -152.45 -68.07
N LYS A 18 -230.35 -151.94 -68.95
CA LYS A 18 -229.93 -151.12 -70.09
C LYS A 18 -229.17 -149.86 -69.62
N LYS A 19 -229.69 -149.18 -68.60
CA LYS A 19 -229.04 -147.98 -68.04
C LYS A 19 -227.64 -148.30 -67.51
N TYR A 20 -227.45 -149.39 -66.76
CA TYR A 20 -226.13 -149.76 -66.25
C TYR A 20 -225.10 -150.04 -67.36
N LEU A 21 -225.54 -150.58 -68.50
CA LEU A 21 -224.69 -150.80 -69.67
C LEU A 21 -224.26 -149.47 -70.31
N GLU A 22 -225.21 -148.54 -70.46
CA GLU A 22 -225.01 -147.18 -70.98
C GLU A 22 -224.08 -146.37 -70.04
N ASP A 23 -224.26 -146.48 -68.72
CA ASP A 23 -223.36 -145.90 -67.70
C ASP A 23 -221.91 -146.46 -67.78
N VAL A 24 -221.74 -147.74 -68.13
CA VAL A 24 -220.41 -148.40 -68.28
C VAL A 24 -219.69 -148.00 -69.57
N GLU A 25 -220.40 -147.88 -70.70
CA GLU A 25 -219.80 -147.42 -71.96
C GLU A 25 -219.31 -145.97 -71.83
N ILE A 26 -220.13 -145.12 -71.20
CA ILE A 26 -219.78 -143.75 -70.80
C ILE A 26 -218.57 -143.74 -69.83
N ALA A 27 -218.43 -144.72 -68.93
CA ALA A 27 -217.29 -144.81 -68.02
C ALA A 27 -215.99 -145.20 -68.74
N ASN A 28 -216.05 -146.11 -69.72
CA ASN A 28 -214.90 -146.50 -70.54
C ASN A 28 -214.44 -145.34 -71.44
N GLU A 29 -215.34 -144.63 -72.12
CA GLU A 29 -214.97 -143.46 -72.92
C GLU A 29 -214.33 -142.35 -72.05
N LYS A 30 -214.81 -142.15 -70.82
CA LYS A 30 -214.16 -141.26 -69.84
C LYS A 30 -212.76 -141.75 -69.47
N ASN A 31 -212.56 -143.04 -69.24
CA ASN A 31 -211.24 -143.60 -68.91
C ASN A 31 -210.24 -143.45 -70.07
N ASP A 32 -210.66 -143.72 -71.30
CA ASP A 32 -209.83 -143.62 -72.49
C ASP A 32 -209.41 -142.17 -72.79
N ASN A 33 -210.31 -141.21 -72.55
CA ASN A 33 -210.00 -139.79 -72.61
C ASN A 33 -209.07 -139.35 -71.46
N LEU A 34 -209.32 -139.79 -70.22
CA LEU A 34 -208.43 -139.54 -69.08
C LEU A 34 -207.00 -140.05 -69.35
N GLN A 35 -206.85 -141.25 -69.92
CA GLN A 35 -205.53 -141.82 -70.22
C GLN A 35 -204.78 -141.03 -71.31
N LYS A 36 -205.48 -140.49 -72.31
CA LYS A 36 -204.92 -139.55 -73.30
C LYS A 36 -204.51 -138.22 -72.64
N THR A 37 -205.34 -137.69 -71.74
CA THR A 37 -205.01 -136.48 -70.96
C THR A 37 -203.81 -136.69 -70.04
N ILE A 38 -203.69 -137.85 -69.38
CA ILE A 38 -202.53 -138.20 -68.55
C ILE A 38 -201.25 -138.19 -69.39
N LYS A 39 -201.22 -138.88 -70.54
CA LYS A 39 -200.02 -138.93 -71.39
C LYS A 39 -199.63 -137.54 -71.93
N LEU A 40 -200.60 -136.73 -72.33
CA LEU A 40 -200.34 -135.34 -72.75
C LEU A 40 -199.78 -134.49 -71.60
N ASN A 41 -200.27 -134.70 -70.38
CA ASN A 41 -199.74 -134.05 -69.17
C ASN A 41 -198.32 -134.53 -68.83
N GLU A 42 -197.99 -135.82 -69.01
CA GLU A 42 -196.64 -136.37 -68.81
C GLU A 42 -195.63 -135.79 -69.80
N GLU A 43 -195.98 -135.71 -71.09
CA GLU A 43 -195.14 -135.11 -72.14
C GLU A 43 -194.95 -133.60 -71.91
N THR A 44 -196.02 -132.91 -71.50
CA THR A 44 -195.97 -131.48 -71.12
C THR A 44 -195.08 -131.28 -69.89
N PHE A 45 -195.30 -132.04 -68.82
CA PHE A 45 -194.52 -131.97 -67.58
C PHE A 45 -193.04 -132.25 -67.82
N THR A 46 -192.71 -133.28 -68.61
CA THR A 46 -191.32 -133.61 -68.98
C THR A 46 -190.67 -132.45 -69.74
N THR A 47 -191.39 -131.83 -70.67
CA THR A 47 -190.92 -130.65 -71.41
C THR A 47 -190.68 -129.46 -70.48
N THR A 48 -191.60 -129.19 -69.55
CA THR A 48 -191.47 -128.13 -68.54
C THR A 48 -190.30 -128.39 -67.58
N VAL A 49 -190.07 -129.64 -67.15
CA VAL A 49 -188.92 -130.03 -66.30
C VAL A 49 -187.60 -129.82 -67.05
N LEU A 50 -187.52 -130.18 -68.34
CA LEU A 50 -186.32 -129.91 -69.16
C LEU A 50 -186.07 -128.40 -69.32
N GLN A 51 -187.12 -127.59 -69.52
CA GLN A 51 -187.01 -126.12 -69.57
C GLN A 51 -186.51 -125.53 -68.25
N TYR A 52 -187.06 -125.95 -67.11
CA TYR A 52 -186.60 -125.50 -65.79
C TYR A 52 -185.18 -125.96 -65.47
N ASN A 53 -184.79 -127.18 -65.82
CA ASN A 53 -183.41 -127.65 -65.66
C ASN A 53 -182.42 -126.84 -66.53
N GLY A 54 -182.82 -126.45 -67.76
CA GLY A 54 -182.05 -125.54 -68.59
C GLY A 54 -181.88 -124.16 -67.95
N GLN A 55 -182.96 -123.57 -67.44
CA GLN A 55 -182.91 -122.29 -66.70
C GLN A 55 -182.06 -122.38 -65.43
N LEU A 56 -182.18 -123.46 -64.66
CA LEU A 56 -181.40 -123.71 -63.45
C LEU A 56 -179.90 -123.84 -63.74
N SER A 57 -179.53 -124.51 -64.83
CA SER A 57 -178.15 -124.61 -65.30
C SER A 57 -177.57 -123.24 -65.67
N ILE A 58 -178.33 -122.41 -66.40
CA ILE A 58 -177.95 -121.04 -66.75
C ILE A 58 -177.79 -120.17 -65.49
N LEU A 59 -178.73 -120.22 -64.54
CA LEU A 59 -178.66 -119.50 -63.27
C LEU A 59 -177.49 -119.96 -62.40
N THR A 60 -177.17 -121.25 -62.41
CA THR A 60 -176.00 -121.81 -61.69
C THR A 60 -174.70 -121.26 -62.29
N ALA A 61 -174.58 -121.24 -63.62
CA ALA A 61 -173.42 -120.67 -64.32
C ALA A 61 -173.30 -119.14 -64.13
N GLN A 62 -174.43 -118.42 -64.08
CA GLN A 62 -174.44 -116.99 -63.77
C GLN A 62 -174.00 -116.73 -62.32
N ASN A 63 -174.48 -117.51 -61.35
CA ASN A 63 -174.08 -117.39 -59.95
C ASN A 63 -172.60 -117.70 -59.73
N THR A 64 -172.02 -118.72 -60.38
CA THR A 64 -170.57 -118.98 -60.28
C THR A 64 -169.75 -117.87 -60.95
N MET A 65 -170.21 -117.29 -62.07
CA MET A 65 -169.56 -116.13 -62.69
C MET A 65 -169.64 -114.89 -61.80
N LEU A 66 -170.79 -114.61 -61.18
CA LEU A 66 -170.99 -113.46 -60.29
C LEU A 66 -170.19 -113.59 -59.00
N ASN A 67 -170.13 -114.78 -58.40
CA ASN A 67 -169.28 -115.05 -57.24
C ASN A 67 -167.79 -114.88 -57.56
N SER A 68 -167.33 -115.34 -58.73
CA SER A 68 -165.94 -115.13 -59.19
C SER A 68 -165.61 -113.65 -59.37
N LYS A 69 -166.52 -112.87 -59.98
CA LYS A 69 -166.38 -111.41 -60.10
C LYS A 69 -166.35 -110.73 -58.73
N LEU A 70 -167.27 -111.08 -57.83
CA LEU A 70 -167.34 -110.52 -56.48
C LEU A 70 -166.05 -110.80 -55.69
N GLU A 71 -165.48 -112.00 -55.80
CA GLU A 71 -164.24 -112.35 -55.12
C GLU A 71 -163.03 -111.61 -55.70
N ASN A 72 -162.96 -111.44 -57.03
CA ASN A 72 -161.96 -110.59 -57.65
C ASN A 72 -162.06 -109.13 -57.18
N GLU A 73 -163.26 -108.56 -57.07
CA GLU A 73 -163.44 -107.19 -56.56
C GLU A 73 -163.08 -107.05 -55.07
N LYS A 74 -163.33 -108.06 -54.22
CA LYS A 74 -162.81 -108.07 -52.84
C LYS A 74 -161.29 -108.03 -52.80
N GLN A 75 -160.63 -108.91 -53.55
CA GLN A 75 -159.16 -108.96 -53.62
C GLN A 75 -158.59 -107.66 -54.22
N ASN A 76 -159.32 -107.03 -55.14
CA ASN A 76 -158.93 -105.74 -55.70
C ASN A 76 -159.04 -104.61 -54.68
N LYS A 77 -160.14 -104.58 -53.90
CA LYS A 77 -160.32 -103.67 -52.77
C LYS A 77 -159.22 -103.85 -51.72
N GLU A 78 -158.91 -105.08 -51.32
CA GLU A 78 -157.87 -105.38 -50.33
C GLU A 78 -156.49 -104.90 -50.77
N ARG A 79 -156.10 -105.14 -52.04
CA ARG A 79 -154.86 -104.58 -52.62
C ARG A 79 -154.83 -103.05 -52.55
N LEU A 80 -155.94 -102.39 -52.90
CA LEU A 80 -156.04 -100.92 -52.84
C LEU A 80 -156.01 -100.38 -51.40
N GLU A 81 -156.58 -101.09 -50.43
CA GLU A 81 -156.51 -100.71 -49.01
C GLU A 81 -155.07 -100.84 -48.47
N ILE A 82 -154.33 -101.90 -48.84
CA ILE A 82 -152.91 -102.07 -48.53
C ILE A 82 -152.06 -100.97 -49.19
N GLU A 83 -152.33 -100.62 -50.45
CA GLU A 83 -151.62 -99.56 -51.16
C GLU A 83 -151.89 -98.18 -50.54
N VAL A 84 -153.14 -97.87 -50.17
CA VAL A 84 -153.50 -96.63 -49.47
C VAL A 84 -152.81 -96.54 -48.10
N GLU A 85 -152.73 -97.64 -47.33
CA GLU A 85 -152.07 -97.63 -46.03
C GLU A 85 -150.54 -97.54 -46.14
N SER A 86 -149.96 -98.10 -47.21
CA SER A 86 -148.56 -97.88 -47.59
C SER A 86 -148.29 -96.41 -47.92
N TYR A 87 -149.16 -95.76 -48.72
CA TYR A 87 -149.07 -94.33 -49.00
C TYR A 87 -149.23 -93.47 -47.74
N ARG A 88 -150.16 -93.78 -46.83
CA ARG A 88 -150.32 -93.11 -45.53
C ARG A 88 -149.07 -93.23 -44.68
N SER A 89 -148.51 -94.44 -44.54
CA SER A 89 -147.30 -94.70 -43.77
C SER A 89 -146.10 -93.91 -44.31
N ARG A 90 -145.93 -93.88 -45.65
CA ARG A 90 -144.88 -93.10 -46.32
C ARG A 90 -145.07 -91.60 -46.18
N LEU A 91 -146.31 -91.11 -46.22
CA LEU A 91 -146.63 -89.69 -46.02
C LEU A 91 -146.38 -89.25 -44.57
N ALA A 92 -146.75 -90.07 -43.60
CA ALA A 92 -146.49 -89.80 -42.18
C ALA A 92 -144.98 -89.72 -41.89
N ALA A 93 -144.18 -90.64 -42.43
CA ALA A 93 -142.72 -90.59 -42.35
C ALA A 93 -142.16 -89.29 -42.99
N ALA A 94 -142.58 -88.97 -44.22
CA ALA A 94 -142.10 -87.76 -44.92
C ALA A 94 -142.49 -86.45 -44.22
N ILE A 95 -143.60 -86.42 -43.46
CA ILE A 95 -143.98 -85.28 -42.61
C ILE A 95 -143.07 -85.21 -41.38
N HIS A 96 -142.80 -86.34 -40.71
CA HIS A 96 -141.88 -86.39 -39.57
C HIS A 96 -140.46 -85.93 -39.98
N ASP A 97 -139.92 -86.48 -41.07
CA ASP A 97 -138.60 -86.11 -41.61
C ASP A 97 -138.53 -84.61 -41.96
N TYR A 98 -139.62 -84.03 -42.47
CA TYR A 98 -139.71 -82.60 -42.72
C TYR A 98 -139.71 -81.77 -41.42
N ASP A 99 -140.51 -82.14 -40.43
CA ASP A 99 -140.60 -81.40 -39.16
C ASP A 99 -139.32 -81.50 -38.33
N GLU A 100 -138.65 -82.67 -38.32
CA GLU A 100 -137.33 -82.87 -37.72
C GLU A 100 -136.24 -82.06 -38.44
N SER A 101 -136.31 -81.98 -39.78
CA SER A 101 -135.43 -81.12 -40.58
C SER A 101 -135.68 -79.63 -40.31
N GLN A 102 -136.94 -79.19 -40.16
CA GLN A 102 -137.25 -77.81 -39.76
C GLN A 102 -136.84 -77.52 -38.31
N ALA A 103 -136.92 -78.48 -37.38
CA ALA A 103 -136.41 -78.32 -36.02
C ALA A 103 -134.88 -78.12 -36.04
N SER A 104 -134.17 -79.05 -36.68
CA SER A 104 -132.71 -79.01 -36.88
C SER A 104 -132.25 -77.69 -37.52
N LYS A 105 -132.99 -77.19 -38.51
CA LYS A 105 -132.71 -75.89 -39.15
C LYS A 105 -132.84 -74.72 -38.16
N ARG A 106 -133.91 -74.68 -37.36
CA ARG A 106 -134.14 -73.61 -36.37
C ARG A 106 -133.06 -73.62 -35.29
N ASP A 107 -132.67 -74.80 -34.80
CA ASP A 107 -131.62 -74.93 -33.79
C ASP A 107 -130.25 -74.51 -34.33
N LEU A 108 -129.93 -74.84 -35.59
CA LEU A 108 -128.72 -74.38 -36.26
C LEU A 108 -128.72 -72.85 -36.47
N GLU A 109 -129.86 -72.27 -36.87
CA GLU A 109 -130.03 -70.82 -37.03
C GLU A 109 -129.88 -70.07 -35.69
N LEU A 110 -130.44 -70.62 -34.60
CA LEU A 110 -130.25 -70.11 -33.24
C LEU A 110 -128.79 -70.27 -32.76
N ALA A 111 -128.10 -71.35 -33.12
CA ALA A 111 -126.69 -71.56 -32.78
C ALA A 111 -125.78 -70.56 -33.52
N PHE A 112 -126.02 -70.32 -34.82
CA PHE A 112 -125.34 -69.27 -35.56
C PHE A 112 -125.60 -67.89 -34.98
N GLN A 113 -126.85 -67.57 -34.61
CA GLN A 113 -127.20 -66.27 -34.03
C GLN A 113 -126.49 -66.04 -32.69
N ARG A 114 -126.49 -67.02 -31.78
CA ARG A 114 -125.74 -66.95 -30.51
C ARG A 114 -124.25 -66.74 -30.74
N SER A 115 -123.66 -67.48 -31.69
CA SER A 115 -122.25 -67.39 -32.05
C SER A 115 -121.87 -66.03 -32.64
N ARG A 116 -122.76 -65.43 -33.44
CA ARG A 116 -122.59 -64.09 -34.02
C ARG A 116 -122.62 -63.02 -32.93
N ASP A 117 -123.58 -63.09 -32.02
CA ASP A 117 -123.75 -62.10 -30.95
C ASP A 117 -122.63 -62.20 -29.90
N GLU A 118 -122.10 -63.41 -29.67
CA GLU A 118 -120.87 -63.62 -28.92
C GLU A 118 -119.62 -63.06 -29.62
N CYS A 119 -119.52 -63.21 -30.95
CA CYS A 119 -118.45 -62.61 -31.74
C CYS A 119 -118.46 -61.07 -31.62
N PHE A 120 -119.62 -60.42 -31.77
CA PHE A 120 -119.76 -58.98 -31.54
C PHE A 120 -119.38 -58.57 -30.11
N ARG A 121 -119.84 -59.30 -29.09
CA ARG A 121 -119.51 -59.02 -27.69
C ARG A 121 -118.00 -59.13 -27.40
N LEU A 122 -117.31 -60.05 -28.06
CA LEU A 122 -115.84 -60.17 -27.99
C LEU A 122 -115.14 -59.06 -28.78
N GLN A 123 -115.66 -58.69 -29.95
CA GLN A 123 -115.16 -57.57 -30.76
C GLN A 123 -115.25 -56.24 -30.00
N ASP A 124 -116.38 -55.94 -29.34
CA ASP A 124 -116.54 -54.72 -28.54
C ASP A 124 -115.60 -54.70 -27.32
N LYS A 125 -115.43 -55.84 -26.64
CA LYS A 125 -114.45 -55.97 -25.55
C LYS A 125 -113.01 -55.73 -26.04
N MET A 126 -112.68 -56.22 -27.24
CA MET A 126 -111.38 -55.99 -27.88
C MET A 126 -111.21 -54.51 -28.27
N ASN A 127 -112.22 -53.90 -28.90
CA ASN A 127 -112.23 -52.49 -29.28
C ASN A 127 -112.04 -51.57 -28.06
N PHE A 128 -112.77 -51.81 -26.96
CA PHE A 128 -112.61 -51.10 -25.70
C PHE A 128 -111.19 -51.23 -25.14
N SER A 129 -110.62 -52.44 -25.19
CA SER A 129 -109.26 -52.70 -24.71
C SER A 129 -108.20 -52.00 -25.59
N ILE A 130 -108.41 -51.96 -26.91
CA ILE A 130 -107.55 -51.24 -27.87
C ILE A 130 -107.61 -49.73 -27.64
N SER A 131 -108.80 -49.15 -27.45
CA SER A 131 -108.95 -47.73 -27.12
C SER A 131 -108.24 -47.38 -25.81
N ASN A 132 -108.49 -48.14 -24.73
CA ASN A 132 -107.80 -47.92 -23.46
C ASN A 132 -106.27 -48.03 -23.59
N LEU A 133 -105.75 -49.01 -24.34
CA LEU A 133 -104.30 -49.11 -24.61
C LEU A 133 -103.76 -47.93 -25.43
N LYS A 134 -104.54 -47.41 -26.39
CA LYS A 134 -104.19 -46.24 -27.20
C LYS A 134 -104.12 -44.98 -26.32
N ASP A 135 -105.13 -44.75 -25.48
CA ASP A 135 -105.22 -43.59 -24.60
C ASP A 135 -104.07 -43.59 -23.58
N ASN A 136 -103.75 -44.75 -23.01
CA ASN A 136 -102.57 -44.91 -22.14
C ASN A 136 -101.24 -44.66 -22.89
N ASN A 137 -101.11 -45.11 -24.15
CA ASN A 137 -99.93 -44.85 -24.97
C ASN A 137 -99.79 -43.36 -25.30
N GLU A 138 -100.90 -42.65 -25.56
CA GLU A 138 -100.87 -41.19 -25.75
C GLU A 138 -100.40 -40.48 -24.46
N ILE A 139 -100.94 -40.86 -23.29
CA ILE A 139 -100.50 -40.31 -21.99
C ILE A 139 -99.01 -40.56 -21.76
N LEU A 140 -98.52 -41.77 -22.03
CA LEU A 140 -97.09 -42.11 -21.91
C LEU A 140 -96.22 -41.31 -22.90
N SER A 141 -96.69 -41.11 -24.14
CA SER A 141 -96.01 -40.30 -25.15
C SER A 141 -95.95 -38.81 -24.76
N GLN A 142 -97.04 -38.27 -24.19
CA GLN A 142 -97.06 -36.92 -23.64
C GLN A 142 -96.09 -36.78 -22.45
N GLN A 143 -96.03 -37.77 -21.56
CA GLN A 143 -95.06 -37.81 -20.45
C GLN A 143 -93.60 -37.90 -20.95
N LEU A 144 -93.33 -38.72 -21.97
CA LEU A 144 -92.02 -38.84 -22.61
C LEU A 144 -91.56 -37.49 -23.15
N SER A 145 -92.40 -36.81 -23.95
CA SER A 145 -92.09 -35.47 -24.50
C SER A 145 -91.85 -34.40 -23.42
N LYS A 146 -92.38 -34.61 -22.20
CA LYS A 146 -92.20 -33.73 -21.04
C LYS A 146 -90.93 -34.05 -20.26
N ALA A 147 -90.50 -35.31 -20.24
CA ALA A 147 -89.21 -35.72 -19.71
C ALA A 147 -88.05 -35.32 -20.65
N GLU A 148 -88.21 -35.53 -21.95
CA GLU A 148 -87.26 -35.14 -23.00
C GLU A 148 -86.99 -33.63 -22.99
N ARG A 149 -88.03 -32.78 -22.99
CA ARG A 149 -87.86 -31.32 -22.88
C ARG A 149 -87.16 -30.88 -21.59
N LYS A 150 -87.33 -31.61 -20.48
CA LYS A 150 -86.57 -31.36 -19.24
C LYS A 150 -85.11 -31.77 -19.38
N PHE A 151 -84.85 -32.93 -19.99
CA PHE A 151 -83.49 -33.43 -20.24
C PHE A 151 -82.71 -32.42 -21.10
N ASN A 152 -83.27 -32.00 -22.24
CA ASN A 152 -82.63 -31.04 -23.14
C ASN A 152 -82.38 -29.68 -22.44
N SER A 153 -83.26 -29.25 -21.53
CA SER A 153 -83.04 -28.04 -20.72
C SER A 153 -81.87 -28.19 -19.75
N LEU A 154 -81.72 -29.36 -19.11
CA LEU A 154 -80.62 -29.65 -18.18
C LEU A 154 -79.29 -29.88 -18.92
N GLU A 155 -79.32 -30.44 -20.13
CA GLU A 155 -78.16 -30.58 -21.01
C GLU A 155 -77.62 -29.20 -21.42
N ILE A 156 -78.51 -28.27 -21.80
CA ILE A 156 -78.15 -26.88 -22.09
C ILE A 156 -77.55 -26.19 -20.84
N GLU A 157 -78.11 -26.39 -19.66
CA GLU A 157 -77.57 -25.84 -18.40
C GLU A 157 -76.20 -26.45 -18.03
N LEU A 158 -76.01 -27.75 -18.27
CA LEU A 158 -74.74 -28.45 -18.10
C LEU A 158 -73.65 -27.90 -19.05
N HIS A 159 -74.00 -27.56 -20.29
CA HIS A 159 -73.09 -26.89 -21.21
C HIS A 159 -72.67 -25.50 -20.71
N HIS A 160 -73.62 -24.63 -20.34
CA HIS A 160 -73.32 -23.30 -19.81
C HIS A 160 -72.44 -23.34 -18.54
N THR A 161 -72.74 -24.26 -17.61
CA THR A 161 -71.96 -24.40 -16.37
C THR A 161 -70.57 -24.98 -16.61
N LYS A 162 -70.40 -25.88 -17.60
CA LYS A 162 -69.09 -26.39 -18.03
C LYS A 162 -68.22 -25.31 -18.67
N ASP A 163 -68.79 -24.45 -19.52
CA ASP A 163 -68.03 -23.37 -20.15
C ASP A 163 -67.67 -22.26 -19.15
N ALA A 164 -68.60 -21.89 -18.24
CA ALA A 164 -68.30 -20.97 -17.14
C ALA A 164 -67.24 -21.52 -16.15
N LEU A 165 -67.16 -22.84 -15.98
CA LEU A 165 -66.08 -23.49 -15.24
C LEU A 165 -64.75 -23.37 -16.00
N ARG A 166 -64.76 -23.59 -17.32
CA ARG A 166 -63.57 -23.47 -18.18
C ARG A 166 -62.99 -22.06 -18.17
N GLU A 167 -63.84 -21.02 -18.24
CA GLU A 167 -63.43 -19.62 -18.09
C GLU A 167 -62.77 -19.36 -16.74
N LYS A 168 -63.37 -19.83 -15.64
CA LYS A 168 -62.80 -19.70 -14.29
C LYS A 168 -61.45 -20.41 -14.14
N THR A 169 -61.28 -21.57 -14.77
CA THR A 169 -59.98 -22.26 -14.80
C THR A 169 -58.93 -21.43 -15.52
N LEU A 170 -59.23 -20.86 -16.70
CA LEU A 170 -58.30 -20.01 -17.44
C LEU A 170 -57.90 -18.74 -16.66
N VAL A 171 -58.83 -18.14 -15.94
CA VAL A 171 -58.55 -17.00 -15.03
C VAL A 171 -57.66 -17.43 -13.86
N LEU A 172 -57.92 -18.58 -13.25
CA LEU A 172 -57.11 -19.10 -12.14
C LEU A 172 -55.68 -19.47 -12.59
N GLU A 173 -55.53 -20.07 -13.78
CA GLU A 173 -54.22 -20.29 -14.39
C GLU A 173 -53.46 -18.99 -14.65
N GLN A 174 -54.16 -17.92 -15.06
CA GLN A 174 -53.54 -16.61 -15.26
C GLN A 174 -53.05 -16.02 -13.94
N VAL A 175 -53.90 -16.00 -12.91
CA VAL A 175 -53.51 -15.55 -11.55
C VAL A 175 -52.34 -16.36 -11.00
N GLN A 176 -52.25 -17.66 -11.28
CA GLN A 176 -51.11 -18.49 -10.88
C GLN A 176 -49.82 -18.13 -11.64
N ARG A 177 -49.91 -17.79 -12.94
CA ARG A 177 -48.76 -17.27 -13.71
C ARG A 177 -48.27 -15.94 -13.15
N ASP A 178 -49.20 -15.02 -12.89
CA ASP A 178 -48.90 -13.69 -12.35
C ASP A 178 -48.26 -13.77 -10.95
N LEU A 179 -48.82 -14.61 -10.07
CA LEU A 179 -48.24 -14.90 -8.75
C LEU A 179 -46.81 -15.45 -8.85
N ASN A 180 -46.56 -16.40 -9.75
CA ASN A 180 -45.22 -16.96 -9.97
C ASN A 180 -44.24 -15.88 -10.48
N GLN A 181 -44.69 -14.99 -11.37
CA GLN A 181 -43.88 -13.88 -11.87
C GLN A 181 -43.56 -12.87 -10.75
N THR A 182 -44.54 -12.46 -9.95
CA THR A 182 -44.32 -11.56 -8.81
C THR A 182 -43.39 -12.18 -7.75
N GLN A 183 -43.48 -13.48 -7.49
CA GLN A 183 -42.52 -14.19 -6.62
C GLN A 183 -41.10 -14.22 -7.20
N GLY A 184 -40.94 -14.28 -8.53
CA GLY A 184 -39.65 -14.13 -9.20
C GLY A 184 -39.05 -12.73 -8.99
N GLN A 185 -39.84 -11.69 -9.28
CA GLN A 185 -39.46 -10.29 -9.10
C GLN A 185 -39.14 -9.96 -7.63
N MET A 186 -39.91 -10.49 -6.68
CA MET A 186 -39.64 -10.34 -5.24
C MET A 186 -38.25 -10.87 -4.87
N LYS A 187 -37.88 -12.07 -5.33
CA LYS A 187 -36.57 -12.69 -5.06
C LYS A 187 -35.42 -11.92 -5.70
N GLU A 188 -35.65 -11.35 -6.89
CA GLU A 188 -34.67 -10.47 -7.56
C GLU A 188 -34.43 -9.18 -6.76
N ILE A 189 -35.50 -8.53 -6.30
CA ILE A 189 -35.43 -7.33 -5.45
C ILE A 189 -34.78 -7.65 -4.09
N GLU A 190 -35.12 -8.78 -3.48
CA GLU A 190 -34.50 -9.26 -2.23
C GLU A 190 -32.98 -9.49 -2.40
N CYS A 191 -32.57 -10.11 -3.51
CA CYS A 191 -31.16 -10.28 -3.86
C CYS A 191 -30.45 -8.93 -4.09
N MET A 192 -31.08 -7.98 -4.79
CA MET A 192 -30.53 -6.63 -4.94
C MET A 192 -30.38 -5.92 -3.58
N TYR A 193 -31.39 -6.00 -2.71
CA TYR A 193 -31.35 -5.42 -1.37
C TYR A 193 -30.22 -6.03 -0.51
N GLN A 194 -30.06 -7.36 -0.51
CA GLN A 194 -28.96 -8.03 0.19
C GLN A 194 -27.58 -7.59 -0.35
N ASN A 195 -27.44 -7.39 -1.67
CA ASN A 195 -26.21 -6.88 -2.27
C ASN A 195 -25.91 -5.42 -1.87
N GLU A 196 -26.91 -4.54 -1.83
CA GLU A 196 -26.74 -3.17 -1.32
C GLU A 196 -26.44 -3.18 0.19
N GLN A 197 -27.09 -4.02 0.99
CA GLN A 197 -26.79 -4.16 2.41
C GLN A 197 -25.34 -4.61 2.65
N CYS A 198 -24.81 -5.53 1.83
CA CYS A 198 -23.39 -5.90 1.86
C CYS A 198 -22.45 -4.73 1.51
N LYS A 199 -22.84 -3.84 0.59
CA LYS A 199 -22.09 -2.60 0.31
C LYS A 199 -22.17 -1.62 1.48
N VAL A 200 -23.34 -1.41 2.08
CA VAL A 200 -23.55 -0.57 3.27
C VAL A 200 -22.67 -1.06 4.42
N ASN A 201 -22.70 -2.36 4.74
CA ASN A 201 -21.86 -2.96 5.78
C ASN A 201 -20.35 -2.72 5.52
N LYS A 202 -19.92 -2.74 4.25
CA LYS A 202 -18.53 -2.41 3.84
C LYS A 202 -18.19 -0.92 3.96
N TYR A 203 -19.18 -0.02 3.91
CA TYR A 203 -18.98 1.40 4.22
C TYR A 203 -19.01 1.67 5.73
N VAL A 204 -19.86 0.99 6.49
CA VAL A 204 -19.89 1.05 7.97
C VAL A 204 -18.54 0.63 8.54
N GLY A 205 -18.01 -0.55 8.16
CA GLY A 205 -16.68 -0.99 8.62
C GLY A 205 -15.53 -0.06 8.22
N LYS A 206 -15.68 0.72 7.14
CA LYS A 206 -14.73 1.81 6.81
C LYS A 206 -14.89 3.01 7.72
N GLN A 207 -16.12 3.44 8.00
CA GLN A 207 -16.42 4.53 8.93
C GLN A 207 -15.88 4.19 10.32
N GLU A 208 -16.17 3.01 10.86
CA GLU A 208 -15.64 2.52 12.14
C GLU A 208 -14.11 2.59 12.18
N SER A 209 -13.42 2.12 11.13
CA SER A 209 -11.94 2.19 11.05
C SER A 209 -11.40 3.63 10.98
N LEU A 210 -12.18 4.58 10.44
CA LEU A 210 -11.81 6.00 10.38
C LEU A 210 -12.11 6.72 11.70
N GLU A 211 -13.18 6.34 12.41
CA GLU A 211 -13.50 6.83 13.75
C GLU A 211 -12.50 6.34 14.79
N GLU A 212 -12.05 5.08 14.70
CA GLU A 212 -10.95 4.57 15.53
C GLU A 212 -9.64 5.33 15.24
N ARG A 213 -9.30 5.53 13.95
CA ARG A 213 -8.13 6.30 13.53
C ARG A 213 -8.20 7.76 13.97
N LEU A 214 -9.39 8.38 13.95
CA LEU A 214 -9.62 9.72 14.47
C LEU A 214 -9.42 9.77 15.99
N SER A 215 -9.94 8.79 16.71
CA SER A 215 -9.79 8.68 18.17
C SER A 215 -8.32 8.51 18.58
N GLN A 216 -7.57 7.68 17.85
CA GLN A 216 -6.12 7.54 18.01
C GLN A 216 -5.42 8.90 17.81
N LEU A 217 -5.65 9.58 16.68
CA LEU A 217 -5.06 10.89 16.38
C LEU A 217 -5.47 11.98 17.38
N GLN A 218 -6.68 11.94 17.95
CA GLN A 218 -7.11 12.86 19.01
C GLN A 218 -6.36 12.63 20.32
N SER A 219 -6.10 11.38 20.71
CA SER A 219 -5.29 11.07 21.89
C SER A 219 -3.82 11.45 21.71
N GLU A 220 -3.24 11.20 20.53
CA GLU A 220 -1.90 11.70 20.16
C GLU A 220 -1.84 13.24 20.20
N ASN A 221 -2.83 13.94 19.63
CA ASN A 221 -2.86 15.41 19.66
C ASN A 221 -2.99 15.95 21.09
N THR A 222 -3.73 15.25 21.97
CA THR A 222 -3.86 15.60 23.39
C THR A 222 -2.54 15.41 24.13
N LEU A 223 -1.83 14.31 23.89
CA LEU A 223 -0.49 14.06 24.44
C LEU A 223 0.53 15.11 23.95
N LEU A 224 0.51 15.45 22.66
CA LEU A 224 1.41 16.46 22.09
C LEU A 224 1.14 17.87 22.64
N ARG A 225 -0.13 18.22 22.90
CA ARG A 225 -0.48 19.48 23.60
C ARG A 225 0.07 19.48 25.02
N GLN A 226 -0.07 18.40 25.77
CA GLN A 226 0.45 18.34 27.13
C GLN A 226 1.99 18.40 27.15
N GLN A 227 2.67 17.76 26.20
CA GLN A 227 4.13 17.92 26.01
C GLN A 227 4.54 19.35 25.64
N LEU A 228 3.72 20.06 24.85
CA LEU A 228 3.94 21.47 24.51
C LEU A 228 3.77 22.36 25.75
N ASP A 229 2.72 22.16 26.54
CA ASP A 229 2.47 22.89 27.78
C ASP A 229 3.57 22.62 28.81
N ASP A 230 4.02 21.38 28.97
CA ASP A 230 5.17 21.04 29.84
C ASP A 230 6.47 21.71 29.35
N ALA A 231 6.70 21.75 28.03
CA ALA A 231 7.85 22.43 27.45
C ALA A 231 7.79 23.94 27.62
N GLN A 232 6.60 24.55 27.48
CA GLN A 232 6.37 25.98 27.70
C GLN A 232 6.55 26.34 29.17
N ASN A 233 5.92 25.62 30.11
CA ASN A 233 6.14 25.80 31.55
C ASN A 233 7.63 25.69 31.92
N LYS A 234 8.38 24.79 31.27
CA LYS A 234 9.83 24.66 31.44
C LYS A 234 10.64 25.79 30.79
N ALA A 235 10.13 26.41 29.73
CA ALA A 235 10.69 27.63 29.13
C ALA A 235 10.42 28.84 30.04
N ASP A 236 9.18 29.09 30.45
CA ASP A 236 8.78 30.15 31.38
C ASP A 236 9.58 30.11 32.69
N ASN A 237 9.83 28.92 33.24
CA ASN A 237 10.62 28.77 34.46
C ASN A 237 12.12 29.05 34.23
N LYS A 238 12.65 28.77 33.04
CA LYS A 238 14.00 29.24 32.65
C LYS A 238 14.02 30.75 32.44
N GLU A 239 13.00 31.33 31.80
CA GLU A 239 12.89 32.77 31.57
C GLU A 239 12.82 33.54 32.88
N LYS A 240 11.97 33.12 33.84
CA LYS A 240 11.95 33.66 35.21
C LYS A 240 13.32 33.56 35.91
N THR A 241 14.09 32.50 35.63
CA THR A 241 15.45 32.33 36.15
C THR A 241 16.43 33.31 35.47
N VAL A 242 16.33 33.51 34.16
CA VAL A 242 17.14 34.49 33.40
C VAL A 242 16.82 35.91 33.84
N ILE A 243 15.55 36.28 34.01
CA ILE A 243 15.11 37.59 34.51
C ILE A 243 15.71 37.85 35.90
N ASN A 244 15.57 36.91 36.84
CA ASN A 244 16.18 37.02 38.18
C ASN A 244 17.72 37.21 38.12
N ILE A 245 18.41 36.48 37.24
CA ILE A 245 19.86 36.66 37.01
C ILE A 245 20.15 38.05 36.39
N GLN A 246 19.31 38.52 35.48
CA GLN A 246 19.45 39.81 34.80
C GLN A 246 19.19 40.99 35.73
N ASP A 247 18.24 40.87 36.67
CA ASP A 247 18.00 41.81 37.76
C ASP A 247 19.19 41.88 38.72
N GLN A 248 19.74 40.70 39.11
CA GLN A 248 20.97 40.64 39.92
C GLN A 248 22.16 41.30 39.21
N PHE A 249 22.34 41.06 37.90
CA PHE A 249 23.35 41.76 37.11
C PHE A 249 23.08 43.27 37.02
N HIS A 250 21.83 43.70 36.88
CA HIS A 250 21.47 45.12 36.87
C HIS A 250 21.84 45.79 38.21
N ASP A 251 21.57 45.17 39.34
CA ASP A 251 21.95 45.68 40.66
C ASP A 251 23.48 45.69 40.87
N ILE A 252 24.22 44.71 40.35
CA ILE A 252 25.68 44.72 40.34
C ILE A 252 26.21 45.87 39.48
N VAL A 253 25.68 46.06 38.26
CA VAL A 253 26.05 47.18 37.37
C VAL A 253 25.74 48.53 38.03
N LYS A 254 24.59 48.66 38.70
CA LYS A 254 24.17 49.86 39.44
C LYS A 254 25.12 50.19 40.60
N LYS A 255 25.59 49.18 41.34
CA LYS A 255 26.65 49.32 42.34
C LYS A 255 27.98 49.75 41.70
N LEU A 256 28.44 49.07 40.66
CA LEU A 256 29.69 49.41 39.95
C LEU A 256 29.66 50.82 39.34
N GLN A 257 28.52 51.27 38.81
CA GLN A 257 28.34 52.66 38.35
C GLN A 257 28.42 53.67 39.49
N SER A 258 27.96 53.34 40.69
CA SER A 258 28.09 54.21 41.86
C SER A 258 29.55 54.29 42.37
N GLU A 259 30.28 53.17 42.36
CA GLU A 259 31.70 53.12 42.72
C GLU A 259 32.56 53.85 41.67
N SER A 260 32.28 53.68 40.38
CA SER A 260 32.95 54.39 39.28
C SER A 260 32.71 55.90 39.34
N LYS A 261 31.49 56.36 39.62
CA LYS A 261 31.21 57.80 39.83
C LYS A 261 32.02 58.38 41.01
N LYS A 262 32.14 57.62 42.10
CA LYS A 262 32.94 57.99 43.28
C LYS A 262 34.44 58.03 42.98
N GLN A 263 34.97 57.07 42.22
CA GLN A 263 36.36 57.11 41.74
C GLN A 263 36.63 58.27 40.77
N ASN A 264 35.71 58.54 39.84
CA ASN A 264 35.85 59.66 38.90
C ASN A 264 35.90 61.01 39.62
N LEU A 265 35.07 61.23 40.65
CA LEU A 265 35.14 62.42 41.49
C LEU A 265 36.50 62.56 42.19
N MET A 266 37.02 61.48 42.78
CA MET A 266 38.36 61.50 43.39
C MET A 266 39.48 61.81 42.38
N LEU A 267 39.38 61.29 41.15
CA LEU A 267 40.33 61.59 40.09
C LEU A 267 40.20 63.03 39.59
N GLU A 268 38.98 63.57 39.51
CA GLU A 268 38.72 64.94 39.07
C GLU A 268 39.24 65.97 40.09
N ASP A 269 39.08 65.72 41.39
CA ASP A 269 39.69 66.54 42.45
C ASP A 269 41.23 66.43 42.46
N ARG A 270 41.77 65.23 42.26
CA ARG A 270 43.23 65.02 42.12
C ARG A 270 43.81 65.74 40.90
N ASN A 271 43.04 65.89 39.83
CA ASN A 271 43.44 66.64 38.64
C ASN A 271 43.41 68.16 38.89
N LYS A 272 42.46 68.67 39.69
CA LYS A 272 42.44 70.08 40.15
C LYS A 272 43.67 70.42 41.00
N GLU A 273 44.09 69.54 41.91
CA GLU A 273 45.35 69.70 42.66
C GLU A 273 46.55 69.89 41.73
N LEU A 274 46.74 68.97 40.77
CA LEU A 274 47.86 69.01 39.82
C LEU A 274 47.84 70.27 38.92
N ILE A 275 46.66 70.74 38.52
CA ILE A 275 46.52 71.99 37.75
C ILE A 275 46.98 73.20 38.58
N ASN A 276 46.60 73.27 39.86
CA ASN A 276 47.02 74.36 40.75
C ASN A 276 48.54 74.34 41.01
N GLU A 277 49.12 73.16 41.23
CA GLU A 277 50.56 72.97 41.42
C GLU A 277 51.37 73.37 40.17
N CYS A 278 50.88 72.99 38.98
CA CYS A 278 51.47 73.37 37.70
C CYS A 278 51.41 74.89 37.43
N ASN A 279 50.31 75.55 37.81
CA ASN A 279 50.19 77.01 37.73
C ASN A 279 51.20 77.72 38.65
N HIS A 280 51.38 77.24 39.88
CA HIS A 280 52.33 77.84 40.84
C HIS A 280 53.79 77.74 40.36
N LEU A 281 54.18 76.62 39.73
CA LEU A 281 55.49 76.46 39.11
C LEU A 281 55.70 77.42 37.92
N LYS A 282 54.65 77.69 37.14
CA LYS A 282 54.68 78.62 36.00
C LYS A 282 54.86 80.07 36.44
N GLU A 283 54.23 80.46 37.55
CA GLU A 283 54.35 81.80 38.15
C GLU A 283 55.77 82.06 38.66
N ARG A 284 56.41 81.03 39.23
CA ARG A 284 57.80 81.07 39.71
C ARG A 284 58.84 81.19 38.59
N LEU A 285 58.54 80.73 37.37
CA LEU A 285 59.42 80.93 36.20
C LEU A 285 59.47 82.40 35.76
N TYR A 286 58.33 83.10 35.74
CA TYR A 286 58.28 84.53 35.39
C TYR A 286 59.11 85.42 36.32
N GLN A 287 59.29 85.04 37.58
CA GLN A 287 60.15 85.78 38.53
C GLN A 287 61.63 85.67 38.15
N TYR A 288 62.12 84.47 37.82
CA TYR A 288 63.51 84.24 37.42
C TYR A 288 63.90 84.95 36.11
N GLU A 289 62.96 85.10 35.17
CA GLU A 289 63.24 85.71 33.88
C GLU A 289 63.44 87.23 33.98
N ASN A 290 62.71 87.90 34.89
CA ASN A 290 62.89 89.32 35.19
C ASN A 290 64.22 89.61 35.91
N GLU A 291 64.57 88.83 36.95
CA GLU A 291 65.86 88.98 37.68
C GLU A 291 67.10 88.84 36.78
N LYS A 292 66.99 88.11 35.67
CA LYS A 292 68.07 87.95 34.70
C LYS A 292 68.31 89.23 33.91
N ALA A 293 67.24 89.91 33.47
CA ALA A 293 67.32 91.10 32.64
C ALA A 293 68.02 92.28 33.35
N GLU A 294 67.76 92.47 34.65
CA GLU A 294 68.39 93.53 35.44
C GLU A 294 69.90 93.32 35.62
N ARG A 295 70.36 92.07 35.79
CA ARG A 295 71.79 91.74 35.91
C ARG A 295 72.56 92.01 34.61
N GLU A 296 71.97 91.73 33.45
CA GLU A 296 72.60 92.01 32.14
C GLU A 296 72.73 93.52 31.82
N ALA A 297 71.90 94.38 32.43
CA ALA A 297 72.02 95.82 32.31
C ALA A 297 73.23 96.38 33.07
N VAL A 298 73.41 95.97 34.34
CA VAL A 298 74.50 96.46 35.22
C VAL A 298 75.89 96.11 34.68
N VAL A 299 76.06 94.91 34.10
CA VAL A 299 77.34 94.46 33.55
C VAL A 299 77.84 95.37 32.41
N ARG A 300 76.94 95.91 31.58
CA ARG A 300 77.31 96.77 30.45
C ARG A 300 77.82 98.16 30.89
N GLN A 301 77.40 98.63 32.06
CA GLN A 301 77.83 99.94 32.58
C GLN A 301 79.25 99.87 33.17
N LEU A 302 79.56 98.80 33.92
CA LEU A 302 80.89 98.59 34.52
C LEU A 302 82.02 98.36 33.50
N GLN A 303 81.70 97.91 32.28
CA GLN A 303 82.69 97.69 31.22
C GLN A 303 83.20 98.99 30.59
N GLN A 304 82.47 100.10 30.70
CA GLN A 304 82.88 101.39 30.13
C GLN A 304 83.90 102.13 31.01
N GLU A 305 83.73 102.10 32.33
CA GLU A 305 84.60 102.84 33.28
C GLU A 305 86.01 102.23 33.42
N LEU A 306 86.15 100.91 33.22
CA LEU A 306 87.42 100.20 33.30
C LEU A 306 88.43 100.67 32.22
N ALA A 307 87.95 101.06 31.04
CA ALA A 307 88.78 101.46 29.91
C ALA A 307 89.53 102.78 30.15
N ASP A 308 88.86 103.78 30.74
CA ASP A 308 89.43 105.10 30.99
C ASP A 308 90.40 105.13 32.19
N THR A 309 90.25 104.21 33.15
CA THR A 309 91.18 104.07 34.28
C THR A 309 92.53 103.48 33.90
N LEU A 310 92.54 102.41 33.07
CA LEU A 310 93.78 101.71 32.69
C LEU A 310 94.80 102.62 31.99
N LYS A 311 94.31 103.60 31.21
CA LYS A 311 95.17 104.54 30.47
C LYS A 311 95.90 105.56 31.36
N LYS A 312 95.46 105.79 32.60
CA LYS A 312 96.14 106.67 33.57
C LYS A 312 97.24 105.97 34.36
N GLN A 313 97.13 104.65 34.61
CA GLN A 313 98.05 103.93 35.47
C GLN A 313 99.45 103.74 34.84
N SER A 314 99.51 103.44 33.55
CA SER A 314 100.78 103.17 32.83
C SER A 314 101.80 104.32 32.87
N MET A 315 101.36 105.58 32.99
CA MET A 315 102.28 106.71 33.10
C MET A 315 102.94 106.86 34.48
N SER A 316 102.43 106.20 35.52
CA SER A 316 103.01 106.25 36.87
C SER A 316 104.11 105.20 37.10
N GLU A 317 104.09 104.11 36.34
CA GLU A 317 104.92 102.93 36.59
C GLU A 317 106.36 103.11 36.08
N ALA A 318 106.56 103.95 35.05
CA ALA A 318 107.88 104.37 34.57
C ALA A 318 108.66 105.25 35.57
N SER A 319 108.00 105.76 36.62
CA SER A 319 108.65 106.55 37.67
C SER A 319 109.18 105.69 38.83
N LEU A 320 108.81 104.41 38.92
CA LEU A 320 109.01 103.62 40.13
C LEU A 320 110.24 102.70 40.04
N GLU A 321 111.36 103.28 40.49
CA GLU A 321 112.26 102.60 41.43
C GLU A 321 113.22 101.52 40.86
N VAL A 322 114.13 101.80 39.92
CA VAL A 322 115.20 102.81 40.01
C VAL A 322 116.02 102.76 41.33
N SER A 323 115.40 102.78 42.52
CA SER A 323 116.12 102.59 43.80
C SER A 323 116.36 101.12 44.19
N SER A 324 115.78 100.14 43.48
CA SER A 324 116.00 98.71 43.78
C SER A 324 117.41 98.21 43.42
N ARG A 325 118.20 98.97 42.64
CA ARG A 325 119.51 98.53 42.10
C ARG A 325 120.75 99.01 42.86
N TYR A 326 120.62 99.69 44.00
CA TYR A 326 121.78 100.34 44.66
C TYR A 326 121.95 100.10 46.17
N ARG A 327 121.20 99.18 46.81
CA ARG A 327 121.26 99.04 48.29
C ARG A 327 122.12 97.90 48.82
N ILE A 328 121.86 96.64 48.43
CA ILE A 328 122.51 95.46 49.02
C ILE A 328 123.18 94.64 47.92
N SER A 329 124.36 95.12 47.55
CA SER A 329 125.40 94.43 46.75
C SER A 329 126.77 94.62 47.44
N LEU A 330 126.74 94.84 48.76
CA LEU A 330 127.87 95.14 49.66
C LEU A 330 127.72 94.44 51.03
N GLU A 331 126.69 93.59 51.18
CA GLU A 331 126.44 92.71 52.32
C GLU A 331 125.77 91.44 51.74
N ASP A 332 126.27 90.22 51.93
CA ASP A 332 127.58 89.77 52.39
C ASP A 332 127.66 88.26 52.04
N GLU A 333 128.65 87.66 51.37
CA GLU A 333 130.10 87.92 51.16
C GLU A 333 130.97 87.88 52.44
N THR A 334 130.40 88.20 53.61
CA THR A 334 130.94 87.90 54.96
C THR A 334 130.16 86.77 55.67
N GLN A 335 129.40 85.95 54.93
CA GLN A 335 128.98 84.60 55.38
C GLN A 335 129.07 83.54 54.25
N ASP A 336 130.08 83.53 53.38
CA ASP A 336 131.53 83.41 53.66
C ASP A 336 132.00 82.02 54.12
N LEU A 337 133.28 81.77 53.84
CA LEU A 337 134.19 80.64 54.10
C LEU A 337 134.01 79.89 55.44
N LYS A 338 133.36 80.46 56.45
CA LYS A 338 133.16 79.88 57.79
C LYS A 338 132.44 78.53 57.86
N LYS A 339 131.77 78.07 56.79
CA LYS A 339 131.30 76.66 56.66
C LYS A 339 131.97 75.83 55.56
N LYS A 340 132.77 76.46 54.69
CA LYS A 340 133.81 75.73 53.91
C LYS A 340 134.95 75.27 54.84
N LEU A 341 135.11 75.91 55.99
CA LEU A 341 135.92 75.48 57.15
C LEU A 341 135.13 74.65 58.19
N ALA A 342 134.13 73.88 57.73
CA ALA A 342 133.58 72.70 58.42
C ALA A 342 133.27 71.57 57.40
N GLN A 343 134.02 71.40 56.30
CA GLN A 343 135.44 70.98 56.25
C GLN A 343 135.65 69.56 56.75
N ILE A 344 135.99 68.65 55.83
CA ILE A 344 137.19 67.76 55.87
C ILE A 344 137.45 67.07 57.24
N ARG A 345 136.39 66.75 57.98
CA ARG A 345 136.40 65.99 59.25
C ARG A 345 135.34 64.89 59.30
N SER A 346 134.42 64.89 58.34
CA SER A 346 133.43 63.82 58.08
C SER A 346 133.46 63.28 56.65
N GLN A 347 134.36 63.83 55.80
CA GLN A 347 134.88 63.16 54.61
C GLN A 347 136.26 62.56 54.88
N LEU A 348 136.70 62.61 56.14
CA LEU A 348 138.04 62.29 56.65
C LEU A 348 138.04 62.33 58.22
N GLN A 349 137.29 61.57 59.03
CA GLN A 349 136.67 60.24 58.97
C GLN A 349 136.43 59.70 57.55
N GLU A 350 137.43 59.11 56.89
CA GLU A 350 138.31 58.03 57.38
C GLU A 350 137.38 56.88 57.84
N ALA A 351 136.91 56.00 56.95
CA ALA A 351 137.54 55.54 55.70
C ALA A 351 138.96 55.04 55.95
N GLU A 352 139.55 54.30 55.01
CA GLU A 352 140.71 53.42 55.24
C GLU A 352 140.36 52.21 56.16
N ASP A 353 139.53 52.45 57.18
CA ASP A 353 138.56 51.52 57.77
C ASP A 353 137.47 51.13 56.73
N GLN A 354 137.45 49.90 56.20
CA GLN A 354 138.45 48.85 56.40
C GLN A 354 138.66 48.03 55.13
N HIS A 355 139.66 48.45 54.35
CA HIS A 355 140.46 47.51 53.56
C HIS A 355 141.97 47.81 53.63
N THR A 356 142.38 48.82 54.42
CA THR A 356 143.79 49.24 54.58
C THR A 356 144.28 49.42 56.03
N GLU A 357 143.59 48.86 57.02
CA GLU A 357 144.26 47.89 57.90
C GLU A 357 143.96 46.45 57.40
N ALA A 358 144.11 46.18 56.10
CA ALA A 358 145.38 45.80 55.43
C ALA A 358 145.63 44.26 55.57
N ALA A 359 146.63 43.61 54.97
CA ALA A 359 148.08 43.87 54.89
C ALA A 359 148.75 44.07 56.28
N GLN A 360 148.07 44.72 57.24
CA GLN A 360 147.99 44.31 58.64
C GLN A 360 146.89 43.22 58.77
N CYS A 361 147.15 41.96 58.46
CA CYS A 361 148.47 41.39 58.65
C CYS A 361 148.68 40.08 57.88
N VAL A 362 149.37 40.20 56.75
CA VAL A 362 150.15 39.09 56.16
C VAL A 362 151.39 38.78 57.03
N GLU A 363 151.53 39.40 58.23
CA GLU A 363 152.51 39.03 59.27
C GLU A 363 151.88 38.44 60.55
N LYS A 364 150.57 38.61 60.84
CA LYS A 364 149.84 37.66 61.74
C LYS A 364 149.62 36.30 61.09
N MET A 365 149.95 36.19 59.80
CA MET A 365 150.38 34.95 59.15
C MET A 365 151.42 34.17 59.97
N GLN A 366 152.16 34.82 60.87
CA GLN A 366 153.20 34.21 61.71
C GLN A 366 152.76 33.94 63.16
N ASP A 367 152.10 34.87 63.87
CA ASP A 367 151.72 34.64 65.30
C ASP A 367 150.55 33.66 65.47
N HIS A 368 149.57 33.69 64.55
CA HIS A 368 148.57 32.63 64.53
C HIS A 368 149.11 31.32 63.93
N LEU A 369 150.28 31.32 63.27
CA LEU A 369 151.03 30.09 63.00
C LEU A 369 151.56 29.49 64.30
N GLN A 370 152.07 30.28 65.26
CA GLN A 370 152.43 29.79 66.60
C GLN A 370 151.21 29.33 67.44
N LYS A 371 150.08 30.04 67.40
CA LYS A 371 148.86 29.60 68.12
C LYS A 371 148.10 28.46 67.45
N LEU A 372 148.21 28.29 66.13
CA LEU A 372 147.84 27.06 65.43
C LEU A 372 148.97 26.03 65.39
N GLU A 373 150.14 26.30 65.96
CA GLU A 373 151.09 25.28 66.44
C GLU A 373 150.53 24.64 67.72
N ILE A 374 149.92 25.44 68.59
CA ILE A 374 149.23 24.98 69.81
C ILE A 374 147.90 24.28 69.47
N GLN A 375 147.10 24.78 68.52
CA GLN A 375 145.96 23.99 68.01
C GLN A 375 146.41 22.81 67.13
N ASN A 376 147.56 22.89 66.45
CA ASN A 376 148.21 21.70 65.90
C ASN A 376 148.54 20.72 67.02
N SER A 377 148.98 21.08 68.22
CA SER A 377 149.21 20.06 69.27
C SER A 377 147.98 19.18 69.52
N LYS A 378 146.77 19.76 69.50
CA LYS A 378 145.49 19.03 69.61
C LYS A 378 145.03 18.34 68.33
N LEU A 379 145.32 18.89 67.14
CA LEU A 379 145.02 18.22 65.85
C LEU A 379 146.09 17.20 65.44
N LYS A 380 147.27 17.23 66.05
CA LYS A 380 148.38 16.28 65.93
C LYS A 380 148.08 15.01 66.74
N ASP A 381 147.29 15.11 67.81
CA ASP A 381 146.60 13.97 68.41
C ASP A 381 145.50 13.38 67.49
N THR A 382 144.86 14.19 66.64
CA THR A 382 143.92 13.70 65.61
C THR A 382 144.65 13.08 64.41
N ILE A 383 145.80 13.62 64.00
CA ILE A 383 146.73 12.97 63.05
C ILE A 383 147.14 11.59 63.59
N LYS A 384 147.45 11.50 64.90
CA LYS A 384 147.66 10.22 65.62
C LYS A 384 146.49 9.22 65.51
N LYS A 385 145.29 9.66 65.09
CA LYS A 385 144.08 8.85 64.95
C LYS A 385 143.61 8.63 63.50
N GLN A 386 144.09 9.42 62.53
CA GLN A 386 143.78 9.24 61.10
C GLN A 386 144.99 8.97 60.18
N THR A 387 146.24 9.09 60.65
CA THR A 387 147.40 8.48 59.96
C THR A 387 147.24 6.96 59.87
N GLY A 388 146.46 6.33 60.77
CA GLY A 388 145.97 4.95 60.61
C GLY A 388 144.99 4.70 59.44
N LYS A 389 144.79 5.66 58.54
CA LYS A 389 144.12 5.51 57.24
C LYS A 389 145.00 5.80 56.02
N ILE A 390 146.30 6.11 56.23
CA ILE A 390 147.20 6.48 55.13
C ILE A 390 147.54 5.30 54.20
N GLU A 391 147.24 4.06 54.59
CA GLU A 391 147.77 2.84 53.97
C GLU A 391 146.84 2.16 52.94
N GLN A 392 145.54 2.52 52.85
CA GLN A 392 144.55 1.64 52.20
C GLN A 392 144.36 1.83 50.67
N LEU A 393 144.48 3.05 50.13
CA LEU A 393 144.00 3.36 48.76
C LEU A 393 145.00 4.05 47.81
N GLN A 394 146.25 4.29 48.22
CA GLN A 394 147.28 4.92 47.37
C GLN A 394 147.89 3.92 46.35
N LYS A 395 147.05 3.19 45.59
CA LYS A 395 147.48 2.00 44.81
C LYS A 395 147.21 2.01 43.28
N ASN A 396 146.35 2.89 42.72
CA ASN A 396 145.64 2.62 41.43
C ASN A 396 145.71 3.64 40.22
N LEU A 397 146.72 4.53 40.07
CA LEU A 397 147.46 4.93 38.81
C LEU A 397 146.86 5.53 37.45
N LEU A 398 147.23 6.80 37.08
CA LEU A 398 147.76 7.48 35.79
C LEU A 398 147.08 7.77 34.36
N SER A 399 147.48 8.91 33.70
CA SER A 399 147.45 9.44 32.23
C SER A 399 146.33 10.44 31.73
N ALA A 400 146.27 11.22 30.57
CA ALA A 400 147.12 11.97 29.53
C ALA A 400 146.18 12.72 28.45
N ASN A 401 146.42 13.43 27.29
CA ASN A 401 147.26 14.53 26.61
C ASN A 401 146.65 14.87 25.15
N LEU A 402 146.92 15.83 24.18
CA LEU A 402 147.56 17.20 23.89
C LEU A 402 147.28 17.72 22.38
N SER A 403 147.28 19.04 21.97
CA SER A 403 147.50 19.61 20.55
C SER A 403 147.54 21.19 20.36
N GLU A 404 147.93 21.77 19.18
CA GLU A 404 148.48 23.17 18.95
C GLU A 404 148.51 23.75 17.47
N ASP A 405 148.26 25.08 17.20
CA ASP A 405 148.52 25.77 15.87
C ASP A 405 148.75 27.34 15.85
N ASP A 406 147.94 28.18 16.52
CA ASP A 406 147.74 29.65 16.26
C ASP A 406 148.91 30.69 16.40
N LYS A 407 150.19 30.31 16.36
CA LYS A 407 151.27 31.14 16.97
C LYS A 407 151.84 32.35 16.19
N GLU A 408 151.61 32.53 14.89
CA GLU A 408 152.53 33.37 14.07
C GLU A 408 152.11 34.82 13.74
N GLN A 409 150.83 35.21 13.83
CA GLN A 409 150.38 36.52 13.29
C GLN A 409 150.94 37.78 14.01
N LEU A 410 151.48 37.64 15.22
CA LEU A 410 151.68 38.75 16.17
C LEU A 410 152.75 39.80 15.77
N LYS A 411 153.62 39.50 14.80
CA LYS A 411 154.90 40.23 14.65
C LYS A 411 154.89 41.46 13.72
N LYS A 412 153.91 41.61 12.83
CA LYS A 412 153.95 42.65 11.76
C LYS A 412 153.39 44.03 12.13
N LEU A 413 152.69 44.18 13.26
CA LEU A 413 151.88 45.38 13.53
C LEU A 413 152.66 46.55 14.17
N THR A 414 153.72 46.26 14.93
CA THR A 414 154.28 47.19 15.92
C THR A 414 155.13 48.31 15.32
N GLU A 415 155.86 48.05 14.23
CA GLU A 415 156.89 48.97 13.71
C GLU A 415 156.31 50.17 12.94
N LEU A 416 155.12 50.01 12.33
CA LEU A 416 154.50 51.05 11.51
C LEU A 416 154.14 52.33 12.29
N LYS A 417 153.88 52.19 13.60
CA LYS A 417 153.29 53.26 14.43
C LYS A 417 154.22 54.47 14.63
N GLN A 418 155.51 54.25 14.89
CA GLN A 418 156.40 55.31 15.38
C GLN A 418 156.94 56.25 14.28
N SER A 419 156.84 55.86 13.00
CA SER A 419 157.37 56.65 11.87
C SER A 419 156.55 57.92 11.59
N LEU A 420 155.21 57.83 11.68
CA LEU A 420 154.31 58.92 11.26
C LEU A 420 154.34 60.14 12.20
N GLU A 421 154.58 59.91 13.49
CA GLU A 421 154.32 60.90 14.55
C GLU A 421 155.30 62.10 14.52
N TYR A 422 156.55 61.88 14.10
CA TYR A 422 157.55 62.96 13.93
C TYR A 422 157.27 63.88 12.73
N THR A 423 156.59 63.38 11.70
CA THR A 423 156.37 64.12 10.44
C THR A 423 155.39 65.29 10.63
N LEU A 424 154.43 65.14 11.55
CA LEU A 424 153.29 66.06 11.67
C LEU A 424 153.64 67.42 12.33
N ASP A 425 154.61 67.47 13.25
CA ASP A 425 154.96 68.74 13.93
C ASP A 425 155.67 69.73 13.00
N GLN A 426 156.37 69.24 11.96
CA GLN A 426 156.95 70.11 10.94
C GLN A 426 155.88 70.75 10.04
N GLU A 427 154.83 70.02 9.67
CA GLU A 427 153.75 70.56 8.83
C GLU A 427 152.98 71.70 9.50
N LYS A 428 152.77 71.66 10.82
CA LYS A 428 152.18 72.78 11.58
C LYS A 428 152.98 74.08 11.41
N LYS A 429 154.31 74.02 11.32
CA LYS A 429 155.18 75.19 11.08
C LYS A 429 155.20 75.65 9.62
N LYS A 430 154.82 74.80 8.64
CA LYS A 430 154.57 75.25 7.26
C LYS A 430 153.23 75.97 7.14
N ASN A 431 152.17 75.44 7.75
CA ASN A 431 150.82 76.00 7.59
C ASN A 431 150.71 77.43 8.13
N GLY A 432 151.36 77.74 9.27
CA GLY A 432 151.47 79.11 9.80
C GLY A 432 152.30 80.08 8.95
N LYS A 433 152.90 79.62 7.84
CA LYS A 433 153.44 80.48 6.79
C LYS A 433 152.55 80.57 5.56
N LEU A 434 151.68 79.60 5.24
CA LEU A 434 150.74 79.70 4.10
C LEU A 434 149.77 80.90 4.22
N GLU A 435 149.41 81.33 5.43
CA GLU A 435 148.60 82.54 5.63
C GLU A 435 149.32 83.86 5.26
N LYS A 436 150.64 83.89 5.37
CA LYS A 436 151.49 85.08 5.12
C LYS A 436 152.33 84.97 3.85
N GLU A 437 152.54 83.76 3.36
CA GLU A 437 152.90 83.45 1.98
C GLU A 437 151.69 83.68 1.09
N LEU A 438 151.40 84.97 1.00
CA LEU A 438 151.03 85.58 -0.24
C LEU A 438 149.64 85.08 -0.69
N THR A 439 148.57 85.82 -0.39
CA THR A 439 148.50 87.30 -0.46
C THR A 439 149.14 87.92 -1.72
N GLY A 440 149.92 87.15 -2.48
CA GLY A 440 150.25 87.20 -3.88
C GLY A 440 149.37 86.25 -4.72
N PHE A 441 148.42 85.54 -4.11
CA PHE A 441 147.14 85.30 -4.80
C PHE A 441 146.47 86.65 -5.19
N LYS A 442 146.70 87.72 -4.41
CA LYS A 442 146.44 89.13 -4.78
C LYS A 442 147.38 89.67 -5.89
N LYS A 443 148.39 88.89 -6.32
CA LYS A 443 149.20 89.06 -7.55
C LYS A 443 148.58 88.27 -8.71
N LEU A 444 147.93 87.13 -8.45
CA LEU A 444 147.23 86.30 -9.45
C LEU A 444 145.91 86.93 -9.97
N LEU A 445 145.36 87.89 -9.22
CA LEU A 445 144.66 89.10 -9.73
C LEU A 445 144.93 89.43 -11.21
N LYS A 446 146.22 89.44 -11.59
CA LYS A 446 146.69 90.18 -12.76
C LYS A 446 146.81 89.38 -14.04
N MET A 447 146.74 88.04 -14.00
CA MET A 447 147.06 87.20 -15.16
C MET A 447 145.87 86.59 -15.88
N THR A 448 144.82 86.14 -15.18
CA THR A 448 143.89 85.15 -15.76
C THR A 448 142.40 85.56 -15.71
N LYS A 449 141.91 86.65 -16.32
CA LYS A 449 142.47 87.69 -17.22
C LYS A 449 143.16 87.24 -18.52
N THR A 450 143.17 85.93 -18.78
CA THR A 450 143.64 85.25 -20.01
C THR A 450 142.86 83.96 -20.29
N LYS A 451 141.60 83.88 -19.82
CA LYS A 451 140.49 83.16 -20.48
C LYS A 451 139.13 83.69 -19.97
N LEU A 452 138.54 84.78 -20.48
CA LEU A 452 138.83 85.61 -21.66
C LEU A 452 138.89 84.79 -22.97
N ASN A 453 137.73 84.55 -23.57
CA ASN A 453 137.47 83.40 -24.45
C ASN A 453 137.48 82.10 -23.61
N LYS A 454 136.43 81.27 -23.58
CA LYS A 454 135.25 81.13 -24.45
C LYS A 454 134.02 80.76 -23.60
N TYR A 455 132.86 81.41 -23.82
CA TYR A 455 131.65 80.82 -24.46
C TYR A 455 130.83 79.96 -23.46
N GLU A 456 129.51 79.74 -23.58
CA GLU A 456 128.44 80.24 -24.47
C GLU A 456 127.23 80.54 -23.56
N ASN A 457 126.67 81.77 -23.56
CA ASN A 457 125.50 82.20 -24.36
C ASN A 457 124.19 81.46 -23.99
N GLY A 458 123.09 82.09 -23.56
CA GLY A 458 122.78 83.51 -23.31
C GLY A 458 121.53 83.61 -22.38
N GLU A 459 121.02 84.78 -22.01
CA GLU A 459 120.73 85.94 -22.87
C GLU A 459 121.37 87.25 -22.38
N PHE A 460 121.68 88.15 -23.32
CA PHE A 460 122.30 89.45 -23.07
C PHE A 460 121.24 90.55 -22.91
N SER A 461 121.28 91.30 -21.81
CA SER A 461 120.82 92.70 -21.81
C SER A 461 121.50 93.55 -20.73
N PHE A 462 122.67 94.11 -21.05
CA PHE A 462 123.11 95.42 -20.57
C PHE A 462 124.14 96.02 -21.55
N HIS A 463 123.71 97.02 -22.33
CA HIS A 463 124.52 98.23 -22.45
C HIS A 463 124.55 98.86 -21.05
N GLU A 464 125.59 99.46 -20.52
CA GLU A 464 126.96 99.72 -20.97
C GLU A 464 127.52 100.62 -19.87
N ASP A 465 128.52 100.15 -19.11
CA ASP A 465 129.49 101.07 -18.52
C ASP A 465 130.79 100.31 -18.24
N LEU A 466 131.90 100.83 -18.74
CA LEU A 466 133.13 100.07 -18.97
C LEU A 466 134.15 100.21 -17.82
N LYS A 467 134.50 99.09 -17.11
CA LYS A 467 135.89 98.58 -16.85
C LYS A 467 136.03 97.48 -15.74
N ASN A 468 136.10 96.21 -16.17
CA ASN A 468 136.95 95.08 -15.64
C ASN A 468 136.92 94.57 -14.16
N SER A 469 136.40 93.33 -13.96
CA SER A 469 137.08 92.08 -13.42
C SER A 469 136.64 91.30 -12.12
N SER A 470 136.32 89.99 -12.31
CA SER A 470 136.55 88.72 -11.50
C SER A 470 135.60 88.08 -10.42
N PHE A 471 135.06 86.87 -10.76
CA PHE A 471 134.90 85.54 -10.02
C PHE A 471 133.71 85.10 -9.07
N GLU A 472 132.97 84.01 -9.46
CA GLU A 472 132.39 82.76 -8.80
C GLU A 472 131.60 82.71 -7.43
N MET A 473 130.76 81.71 -7.00
CA MET A 473 130.28 80.36 -7.50
C MET A 473 128.97 79.76 -6.80
N ASP A 474 128.24 78.84 -7.50
CA ASP A 474 127.61 77.51 -7.13
C ASP A 474 126.49 77.14 -6.07
N ILE A 475 125.35 76.54 -6.55
CA ILE A 475 124.81 75.13 -6.40
C ILE A 475 124.36 74.51 -4.99
N PRO A 476 123.39 73.53 -4.81
CA PRO A 476 122.15 73.10 -5.55
C PRO A 476 120.97 72.31 -4.78
N ILE A 477 119.88 71.92 -5.48
CA ILE A 477 119.18 70.56 -5.57
C ILE A 477 118.38 69.81 -4.43
N ASN A 478 117.05 69.64 -4.68
CA ASN A 478 116.18 68.42 -4.82
C ASN A 478 115.78 67.33 -3.74
N MET A 479 114.47 66.93 -3.77
CA MET A 479 113.87 65.64 -4.29
C MET A 479 113.01 64.66 -3.43
N LEU A 480 112.05 64.01 -4.15
CA LEU A 480 111.36 62.70 -3.96
C LEU A 480 110.35 62.56 -2.78
N ILE A 481 109.08 62.08 -2.90
CA ILE A 481 108.43 60.96 -3.67
C ILE A 481 108.90 59.58 -3.10
N TYR A 482 108.10 58.56 -2.75
CA TYR A 482 106.85 57.92 -3.25
C TYR A 482 105.82 57.70 -2.11
N LYS A 483 104.57 57.27 -2.32
CA LYS A 483 104.09 56.28 -3.30
C LYS A 483 102.65 56.47 -3.77
#